data_AF-A0A8B8EFT0-F1
#
_entry.id   AF-A0A8B8EFT0-F1
#
_cell.length_a   1.000
_cell.length_b   1.000
_cell.length_c   1.000
_cell.angle_alpha   90.00
_cell.angle_beta   90.00
_cell.angle_gamma   90.00
#
_symmetry.space_group_name_H-M   'P 1'
#
loop_
_entity.id
_entity.type
_entity.pdbx_description
1 polymer ?
#
loop_
_entity_poly.entity_id
_entity_poly.type
_entity_poly.pdbx_seq_one_letter_code
_entity_poly.pdbx_strand_id
1 'polypeptide(L)'
;MEKIYQVIEKNNISKLRVLLSLDDQPENVADGWTPLTFACERGREEIVDILIKDIKKQEKTRDVKLNNALYICKTLDAHNLNGETPLTCAARAGHVNICEQLLEEGASINQTTQYVHQTPLHVAVEYGNTDVVEYLINRGADVQIADNVNISPLYTAIKGGNSYIVHMLINAGCDVNLGSQDHAPVFLAARLGLLTITQMLCEAGCNKDFANKYGVTPLAEAVQKDYLDLVEYLIEQQCDVNKTDINNVSALHIACQRGYLDAVKLLMKGHANPILKNSSGQTAFQLAIEHNRYDVVEYMMNLGADILSQPFANKSLSSIARVFDRGHVQTAEVLLRGCPKLPLPHYPGVTDMFCNNVELMKMLFLSGIQTIPGVLIVPRLHPQYVNQKELSVWLENFHKNPLSLQSLCRIRVRRCLGNTLLLKVKSLPIPSYLKDYVALKHL
;
A
#
# COMPACT_ATOMS: atom_id res chain seq x y z
N MET A 1 23.50 -35.23 40.36
CA MET A 1 22.57 -35.99 39.52
C MET A 1 22.42 -35.26 38.19
N GLU A 2 22.43 -35.98 37.07
CA GLU A 2 22.20 -35.39 35.76
C GLU A 2 20.72 -35.02 35.66
N LYS A 3 20.40 -33.77 35.28
CA LYS A 3 19.00 -33.31 35.19
C LYS A 3 18.28 -34.06 34.07
N ILE A 4 16.97 -34.29 34.19
CA ILE A 4 16.17 -35.04 33.19
C ILE A 4 16.36 -34.48 31.76
N TYR A 5 16.47 -33.16 31.59
CA TYR A 5 16.74 -32.55 30.28
C TYR A 5 18.07 -32.93 29.67
N GLN A 6 19.13 -33.05 30.47
CA GLN A 6 20.44 -33.50 29.96
C GLN A 6 20.38 -34.95 29.48
N VAL A 7 19.54 -35.77 30.12
CA VAL A 7 19.29 -37.16 29.71
C VAL A 7 18.53 -37.21 28.38
N ILE A 8 17.50 -36.36 28.20
CA ILE A 8 16.75 -36.24 26.95
C ILE A 8 17.63 -35.67 25.82
N GLU A 9 18.42 -34.64 26.12
CA GLU A 9 19.35 -34.01 25.19
C GLU A 9 20.37 -35.03 24.67
N LYS A 10 20.92 -35.87 25.56
CA LYS A 10 21.86 -36.95 25.20
C LYS A 10 21.20 -38.21 24.63
N ASN A 11 19.87 -38.23 24.50
CA ASN A 11 19.09 -39.39 24.08
C ASN A 11 19.37 -40.67 24.91
N ASN A 12 19.60 -40.54 26.22
CA ASN A 12 20.01 -41.66 27.08
C ASN A 12 18.79 -42.37 27.69
N ILE A 13 18.24 -43.33 26.94
CA ILE A 13 17.03 -44.08 27.29
C ILE A 13 17.17 -44.87 28.59
N SER A 14 18.29 -45.55 28.79
CA SER A 14 18.52 -46.38 29.99
C SER A 14 18.44 -45.54 31.26
N LYS A 15 19.06 -44.35 31.23
CA LYS A 15 19.04 -43.42 32.37
C LYS A 15 17.67 -42.77 32.56
N LEU A 16 16.94 -42.50 31.48
CA LEU A 16 15.57 -42.00 31.55
C LEU A 16 14.65 -43.00 32.26
N ARG A 17 14.72 -44.29 31.93
CA ARG A 17 13.91 -45.32 32.59
C ARG A 17 14.19 -45.44 34.08
N VAL A 18 15.46 -45.32 34.47
CA VAL A 18 15.86 -45.31 35.89
C VAL A 18 15.29 -44.08 36.59
N LEU A 19 15.39 -42.90 35.98
CA LEU A 19 14.83 -41.67 36.55
C LEU A 19 13.33 -41.77 36.74
N LEU A 20 12.57 -42.27 35.76
CA LEU A 20 11.11 -42.43 35.87
C LEU A 20 10.68 -43.44 36.95
N SER A 21 11.56 -44.34 37.39
CA SER A 21 11.27 -45.32 38.44
C SER A 21 11.52 -44.83 39.88
N LEU A 22 12.09 -43.63 40.05
CA LEU A 22 12.39 -43.05 41.36
C LEU A 22 11.21 -42.17 41.84
N ASP A 23 10.79 -42.36 43.10
CA ASP A 23 9.68 -41.58 43.70
C ASP A 23 10.06 -40.10 43.98
N ASP A 24 11.35 -39.79 44.05
CA ASP A 24 11.88 -38.48 44.41
C ASP A 24 12.53 -37.82 43.19
N GLN A 25 11.83 -36.86 42.57
CA GLN A 25 12.25 -36.24 41.31
C GLN A 25 12.92 -34.89 41.56
N PRO A 26 14.09 -34.61 40.96
CA PRO A 26 14.79 -33.34 41.13
C PRO A 26 13.99 -32.17 40.51
N GLU A 27 14.06 -31.01 41.17
CA GLU A 27 13.45 -29.74 40.73
C GLU A 27 13.70 -29.45 39.25
N ASN A 28 12.62 -29.46 38.49
CA ASN A 28 12.62 -29.42 37.05
C ASN A 28 12.26 -28.01 36.57
N VAL A 29 13.24 -27.11 36.51
CA VAL A 29 13.08 -25.82 35.82
C VAL A 29 14.34 -25.54 35.01
N ALA A 30 14.38 -26.07 33.79
CA ALA A 30 15.13 -25.42 32.72
C ALA A 30 14.07 -24.69 31.89
N ASP A 31 14.13 -23.35 31.93
CA ASP A 31 13.50 -22.44 30.96
C ASP A 31 12.05 -22.75 30.57
N GLY A 32 11.25 -23.16 31.54
CA GLY A 32 9.81 -23.31 31.34
C GLY A 32 9.31 -24.58 30.67
N TRP A 33 10.18 -25.54 30.34
CA TRP A 33 9.78 -26.77 29.63
C TRP A 33 9.20 -27.83 30.57
N THR A 34 8.43 -28.77 30.02
CA THR A 34 8.19 -30.11 30.59
C THR A 34 9.09 -31.15 29.89
N PRO A 35 9.38 -32.31 30.50
CA PRO A 35 10.16 -33.37 29.85
C PRO A 35 9.58 -33.79 28.50
N LEU A 36 8.24 -33.91 28.40
CA LEU A 36 7.57 -34.30 27.16
C LEU A 36 7.71 -33.20 26.10
N THR A 37 7.41 -31.94 26.41
CA THR A 37 7.56 -30.83 25.45
C THR A 37 8.99 -30.68 24.96
N PHE A 38 9.99 -30.91 25.82
CA PHE A 38 11.40 -30.83 25.44
C PHE A 38 11.83 -32.01 24.55
N ALA A 39 11.37 -33.22 24.84
CA ALA A 39 11.60 -34.38 23.98
C ALA A 39 10.96 -34.20 22.59
N CYS A 40 9.76 -33.59 22.55
CA CYS A 40 9.07 -33.25 21.30
C CYS A 40 9.86 -32.24 20.47
N GLU A 41 10.32 -31.14 21.08
CA GLU A 41 11.14 -30.12 20.40
C GLU A 41 12.46 -30.71 19.86
N ARG A 42 13.10 -31.61 20.63
CA ARG A 42 14.39 -32.23 20.27
C ARG A 42 14.29 -33.41 19.31
N GLY A 43 13.10 -33.81 18.87
CA GLY A 43 12.96 -34.92 17.93
C GLY A 43 13.30 -36.28 18.52
N ARG A 44 13.08 -36.50 19.83
CA ARG A 44 13.45 -37.75 20.52
C ARG A 44 12.27 -38.73 20.54
N GLU A 45 11.95 -39.33 19.39
CA GLU A 45 10.78 -40.22 19.20
C GLU A 45 10.66 -41.33 20.27
N GLU A 46 11.72 -42.12 20.50
CA GLU A 46 11.68 -43.20 21.51
C GLU A 46 11.47 -42.69 22.94
N ILE A 47 12.00 -41.49 23.25
CA ILE A 47 11.79 -40.86 24.56
C ILE A 47 10.35 -40.36 24.69
N VAL A 48 9.80 -39.78 23.62
CA VAL A 48 8.39 -39.37 23.58
C VAL A 48 7.49 -40.57 23.85
N ASP A 49 7.73 -41.73 23.22
CA ASP A 49 6.98 -42.97 23.48
C ASP A 49 7.00 -43.41 24.94
N ILE A 50 8.18 -43.38 25.55
CA ILE A 50 8.34 -43.76 26.95
C ILE A 50 7.56 -42.80 27.86
N LEU A 51 7.65 -41.49 27.60
CA LEU A 51 6.98 -40.46 28.40
C LEU A 51 5.46 -40.50 28.24
N ILE A 52 4.93 -40.71 27.03
CA ILE A 52 3.49 -40.87 26.79
C ILE A 52 2.94 -42.09 27.55
N LYS A 53 3.62 -43.23 27.46
CA LYS A 53 3.23 -44.46 28.17
C LYS A 53 3.23 -44.29 29.68
N ASP A 54 4.16 -43.49 30.22
CA ASP A 54 4.21 -43.18 31.64
C ASP A 54 3.02 -42.30 32.09
N ILE A 55 2.73 -41.23 31.35
CA ILE A 55 1.59 -40.33 31.61
C ILE A 55 0.27 -41.11 31.63
N LYS A 56 0.03 -41.98 30.64
CA LYS A 56 -1.19 -42.80 30.56
C LYS A 56 -1.34 -43.82 31.68
N LYS A 57 -0.23 -44.33 32.24
CA LYS A 57 -0.28 -45.22 33.42
C LYS A 57 -0.75 -44.46 34.65
N GLN A 58 -0.23 -43.25 34.86
CA GLN A 58 -0.58 -42.39 35.99
C GLN A 58 -2.06 -41.95 35.95
N GLU A 59 -2.63 -41.72 34.76
CA GLU A 59 -4.06 -41.41 34.62
C GLU A 59 -4.99 -42.54 35.09
N LYS A 60 -4.58 -43.81 34.99
CA LYS A 60 -5.39 -44.98 35.40
C LYS A 60 -5.35 -45.24 36.90
N THR A 61 -4.31 -44.79 37.59
CA THR A 61 -4.13 -44.97 39.05
C THR A 61 -4.66 -43.76 39.83
N ARG A 62 -5.95 -43.44 39.69
CA ARG A 62 -6.59 -42.26 40.32
C ARG A 62 -6.94 -42.47 41.80
N ASP A 63 -5.95 -42.65 42.66
CA ASP A 63 -6.20 -42.68 44.12
C ASP A 63 -5.10 -42.07 45.01
N VAL A 64 -4.29 -41.15 44.49
CA VAL A 64 -3.30 -40.46 45.33
C VAL A 64 -3.43 -38.94 45.18
N LYS A 65 -3.65 -38.27 46.30
CA LYS A 65 -3.52 -36.81 46.46
C LYS A 65 -2.07 -36.40 46.16
N LEU A 66 -1.75 -36.08 44.91
CA LEU A 66 -0.43 -35.56 44.53
C LEU A 66 -0.33 -34.05 44.78
N ASN A 67 -0.07 -33.70 46.04
CA ASN A 67 0.43 -32.38 46.43
C ASN A 67 1.96 -32.40 46.50
N ASN A 68 2.67 -32.60 45.39
CA ASN A 68 4.11 -32.32 45.29
C ASN A 68 4.54 -32.07 43.84
N ALA A 69 4.57 -30.79 43.51
CA ALA A 69 5.64 -30.06 42.79
C ALA A 69 6.55 -30.78 41.78
N LEU A 70 6.00 -31.50 40.80
CA LEU A 70 6.52 -31.38 39.43
C LEU A 70 5.46 -30.65 38.62
N TYR A 71 5.88 -29.83 37.67
CA TYR A 71 5.04 -29.38 36.55
C TYR A 71 4.73 -30.58 35.63
N ILE A 72 4.05 -31.58 36.20
CA ILE A 72 3.76 -32.89 35.61
C ILE A 72 2.78 -32.66 34.47
N CYS A 73 3.16 -33.15 33.29
CA CYS A 73 2.31 -33.28 32.12
C CYS A 73 1.17 -34.25 32.47
N LYS A 74 0.09 -33.74 33.11
CA LYS A 74 -1.05 -34.54 33.60
C LYS A 74 -1.88 -35.14 32.46
N THR A 75 -1.76 -34.54 31.28
CA THR A 75 -2.45 -34.90 30.04
C THR A 75 -1.47 -34.63 28.88
N LEU A 76 -1.71 -35.24 27.72
CA LEU A 76 -0.92 -34.98 26.50
C LEU A 76 -1.05 -33.53 25.99
N ASP A 77 -2.03 -32.80 26.48
CA ASP A 77 -2.35 -31.42 26.12
C ASP A 77 -1.84 -30.40 27.16
N ALA A 78 -1.12 -30.85 28.19
CA ALA A 78 -0.66 -29.97 29.26
C ALA A 78 0.35 -28.93 28.74
N HIS A 79 0.14 -27.68 29.13
CA HIS A 79 1.04 -26.58 28.78
C HIS A 79 2.33 -26.61 29.59
N ASN A 80 3.45 -26.30 28.93
CA ASN A 80 4.66 -25.89 29.62
C ASN A 80 4.51 -24.44 30.15
N LEU A 81 5.49 -23.92 30.89
CA LEU A 81 5.42 -22.55 31.44
C LEU A 81 5.39 -21.45 30.35
N ASN A 82 5.86 -21.77 29.14
CA ASN A 82 5.76 -20.91 27.96
C ASN A 82 4.37 -20.99 27.29
N GLY A 83 3.44 -21.79 27.83
CA GLY A 83 2.08 -21.93 27.32
C GLY A 83 1.95 -22.91 26.15
N GLU A 84 2.95 -23.73 25.88
CA GLU A 84 3.02 -24.60 24.69
C GLU A 84 2.63 -26.04 25.04
N THR A 85 1.93 -26.71 24.13
CA THR A 85 1.61 -28.14 24.23
C THR A 85 2.71 -28.99 23.57
N PRO A 86 2.85 -30.27 23.94
CA PRO A 86 3.73 -31.21 23.24
C PRO A 86 3.57 -31.20 21.72
N LEU A 87 2.31 -31.18 21.25
CA LEU A 87 2.00 -31.16 19.82
C LEU A 87 2.45 -29.85 19.15
N THR A 88 2.30 -28.69 19.81
CA THR A 88 2.80 -27.42 19.27
C THR A 88 4.34 -27.37 19.21
N CYS A 89 5.06 -27.95 20.17
CA CYS A 89 6.53 -28.04 20.12
C CYS A 89 7.01 -28.96 18.98
N ALA A 90 6.37 -30.13 18.83
CA ALA A 90 6.66 -31.03 17.71
C ALA A 90 6.37 -30.37 16.35
N ALA A 91 5.25 -29.64 16.26
CA ALA A 91 4.84 -28.92 15.05
C ALA A 91 5.78 -27.76 14.70
N ARG A 92 6.28 -27.03 15.71
CA ARG A 92 7.31 -25.99 15.55
C ARG A 92 8.63 -26.54 15.02
N ALA A 93 9.07 -27.65 15.60
CA ALA A 93 10.35 -28.26 15.28
C ALA A 93 10.32 -29.12 14.00
N GLY A 94 9.14 -29.33 13.40
CA GLY A 94 8.97 -30.04 12.12
C GLY A 94 8.96 -31.56 12.23
N HIS A 95 8.74 -32.11 13.44
CA HIS A 95 8.81 -33.57 13.67
C HIS A 95 7.47 -34.24 13.40
N VAL A 96 7.19 -34.59 12.13
CA VAL A 96 5.93 -35.23 11.71
C VAL A 96 5.65 -36.52 12.46
N ASN A 97 6.65 -37.41 12.62
CA ASN A 97 6.50 -38.69 13.32
C ASN A 97 6.05 -38.51 14.78
N ILE A 98 6.56 -37.46 15.45
CA ILE A 98 6.17 -37.13 16.83
C ILE A 98 4.75 -36.57 16.86
N CYS A 99 4.38 -35.73 15.89
CA CYS A 99 3.00 -35.25 15.75
C CYS A 99 2.04 -36.41 15.56
N GLU A 100 2.40 -37.37 14.72
CA GLU A 100 1.62 -38.59 14.48
C GLU A 100 1.42 -39.39 15.74
N GLN A 101 2.51 -39.69 16.43
CA GLN A 101 2.46 -40.45 17.67
C GLN A 101 1.59 -39.76 18.73
N LEU A 102 1.71 -38.44 18.90
CA LEU A 102 0.90 -37.69 19.87
C LEU A 102 -0.59 -37.76 19.54
N LEU A 103 -0.98 -37.62 18.27
CA LEU A 103 -2.37 -37.67 17.84
C LEU A 103 -2.98 -39.08 17.96
N GLU A 104 -2.21 -40.13 17.61
CA GLU A 104 -2.67 -41.52 17.76
C GLU A 104 -2.87 -41.90 19.24
N GLU A 105 -2.07 -41.30 20.11
CA GLU A 105 -2.19 -41.46 21.55
C GLU A 105 -3.28 -40.55 22.17
N GLY A 106 -3.98 -39.75 21.37
CA GLY A 106 -5.17 -39.00 21.78
C GLY A 106 -4.93 -37.55 22.22
N ALA A 107 -3.80 -36.94 21.84
CA ALA A 107 -3.63 -35.50 21.97
C ALA A 107 -4.66 -34.75 21.11
N SER A 108 -5.13 -33.60 21.60
CA SER A 108 -6.12 -32.81 20.87
C SER A 108 -5.46 -32.03 19.73
N ILE A 109 -5.86 -32.34 18.49
CA ILE A 109 -5.32 -31.74 17.26
C ILE A 109 -5.47 -30.21 17.20
N ASN A 110 -6.49 -29.68 17.89
CA ASN A 110 -6.83 -28.26 17.92
C ASN A 110 -6.50 -27.60 19.27
N GLN A 111 -5.77 -28.28 20.17
CA GLN A 111 -5.42 -27.69 21.46
C GLN A 111 -4.53 -26.47 21.26
N THR A 112 -5.02 -25.31 21.70
CA THR A 112 -4.34 -24.04 21.51
C THR A 112 -3.26 -23.81 22.56
N THR A 113 -2.23 -23.04 22.22
CA THR A 113 -1.29 -22.50 23.22
C THR A 113 -2.02 -21.63 24.25
N GLN A 114 -1.51 -21.58 25.47
CA GLN A 114 -2.19 -20.92 26.60
C GLN A 114 -2.31 -19.41 26.44
N TYR A 115 -1.31 -18.75 25.87
CA TYR A 115 -1.23 -17.28 25.87
C TYR A 115 -1.70 -16.65 24.57
N VAL A 116 -1.30 -17.20 23.42
CA VAL A 116 -1.61 -16.64 22.09
C VAL A 116 -2.84 -17.34 21.47
N HIS A 117 -3.24 -18.49 22.00
CA HIS A 117 -4.31 -19.33 21.44
C HIS A 117 -4.01 -19.86 20.03
N GLN A 118 -2.73 -20.07 19.69
CA GLN A 118 -2.35 -20.69 18.42
C GLN A 118 -2.59 -22.20 18.47
N THR A 119 -3.24 -22.77 17.45
CA THR A 119 -3.33 -24.23 17.26
C THR A 119 -1.99 -24.81 16.79
N PRO A 120 -1.77 -26.14 16.85
CA PRO A 120 -0.59 -26.77 16.26
C PRO A 120 -0.43 -26.46 14.76
N LEU A 121 -1.55 -26.32 14.04
CA LEU A 121 -1.54 -25.91 12.63
C LEU A 121 -0.99 -24.49 12.45
N HIS A 122 -1.38 -23.52 13.29
CA HIS A 122 -0.79 -22.16 13.22
C HIS A 122 0.72 -22.21 13.37
N VAL A 123 1.21 -22.95 14.36
CA VAL A 123 2.63 -23.06 14.65
C VAL A 123 3.37 -23.74 13.50
N ALA A 124 2.84 -24.84 12.95
CA ALA A 124 3.42 -25.49 11.77
C ALA A 124 3.51 -24.53 10.57
N VAL A 125 2.46 -23.73 10.34
CA VAL A 125 2.40 -22.74 9.27
C VAL A 125 3.40 -21.59 9.48
N GLU A 126 3.48 -21.05 10.70
CA GLU A 126 4.38 -19.94 11.05
C GLU A 126 5.85 -20.29 10.81
N TYR A 127 6.23 -21.53 11.12
CA TYR A 127 7.58 -22.04 10.94
C TYR A 127 7.81 -22.67 9.56
N GLY A 128 6.79 -22.73 8.70
CA GLY A 128 6.90 -23.21 7.32
C GLY A 128 7.11 -24.72 7.19
N ASN A 129 6.75 -25.50 8.21
CA ASN A 129 6.91 -26.96 8.23
C ASN A 129 5.82 -27.63 7.39
N THR A 130 6.01 -27.65 6.08
CA THR A 130 5.02 -28.12 5.09
C THR A 130 4.51 -29.53 5.36
N ASP A 131 5.39 -30.45 5.73
CA ASP A 131 5.03 -31.86 5.96
C ASP A 131 4.14 -32.01 7.20
N VAL A 132 4.38 -31.21 8.24
CA VAL A 132 3.52 -31.15 9.43
C VAL A 132 2.18 -30.51 9.08
N VAL A 133 2.18 -29.44 8.28
CA VAL A 133 0.94 -28.78 7.84
C VAL A 133 0.06 -29.76 7.06
N GLU A 134 0.62 -30.45 6.08
CA GLU A 134 -0.08 -31.46 5.28
C GLU A 134 -0.64 -32.58 6.17
N TYR A 135 0.18 -33.10 7.09
CA TYR A 135 -0.23 -34.14 8.02
C TYR A 135 -1.39 -33.70 8.92
N LEU A 136 -1.31 -32.52 9.54
CA LEU A 136 -2.35 -31.99 10.42
C LEU A 136 -3.67 -31.76 9.66
N ILE A 137 -3.62 -31.19 8.45
CA ILE A 137 -4.80 -31.02 7.60
C ILE A 137 -5.44 -32.38 7.28
N ASN A 138 -4.64 -33.38 6.88
CA ASN A 138 -5.13 -34.72 6.55
C ASN A 138 -5.75 -35.46 7.75
N ARG A 139 -5.31 -35.14 8.98
CA ARG A 139 -5.89 -35.66 10.23
C ARG A 139 -7.09 -34.85 10.74
N GLY A 140 -7.55 -33.84 9.98
CA GLY A 140 -8.75 -33.07 10.29
C GLY A 140 -8.53 -31.91 11.25
N ALA A 141 -7.34 -31.30 11.25
CA ALA A 141 -7.11 -30.05 11.97
C ALA A 141 -8.06 -28.96 11.46
N ASP A 142 -8.62 -28.17 12.37
CA ASP A 142 -9.51 -27.08 11.99
C ASP A 142 -8.68 -25.91 11.44
N VAL A 143 -8.81 -25.66 10.14
CA VAL A 143 -8.11 -24.61 9.39
C VAL A 143 -8.65 -23.20 9.64
N GLN A 144 -9.73 -23.07 10.42
CA GLN A 144 -10.43 -21.80 10.67
C GLN A 144 -10.30 -21.27 12.09
N ILE A 145 -9.79 -22.06 13.05
CA ILE A 145 -9.54 -21.53 14.39
C ILE A 145 -8.57 -20.36 14.24
N ALA A 146 -8.88 -19.23 14.86
CA ALA A 146 -8.01 -18.06 14.87
C ALA A 146 -7.37 -17.89 16.25
N ASP A 147 -6.22 -17.23 16.29
CA ASP A 147 -5.53 -16.87 17.53
C ASP A 147 -6.29 -15.79 18.33
N ASN A 148 -5.73 -15.37 19.46
CA ASN A 148 -6.34 -14.38 20.35
C ASN A 148 -6.46 -12.95 19.74
N VAL A 149 -5.85 -12.68 18.57
CA VAL A 149 -5.98 -11.43 17.80
C VAL A 149 -6.82 -11.62 16.53
N ASN A 150 -7.49 -12.77 16.39
CA ASN A 150 -8.25 -13.17 15.20
C ASN A 150 -7.38 -13.37 13.95
N ILE A 151 -6.13 -13.80 14.11
CA ILE A 151 -5.27 -14.21 13.01
C ILE A 151 -5.53 -15.70 12.72
N SER A 152 -5.91 -16.01 11.48
CA SER A 152 -6.11 -17.38 11.01
C SER A 152 -4.81 -18.03 10.49
N PRO A 153 -4.75 -19.38 10.36
CA PRO A 153 -3.63 -20.06 9.72
C PRO A 153 -3.36 -19.55 8.30
N LEU A 154 -4.42 -19.26 7.54
CA LEU A 154 -4.32 -18.68 6.20
C LEU A 154 -3.61 -17.32 6.23
N TYR A 155 -3.98 -16.44 7.16
CA TYR A 155 -3.32 -15.13 7.30
C TYR A 155 -1.82 -15.29 7.62
N THR A 156 -1.46 -16.20 8.52
CA THR A 156 -0.06 -16.49 8.84
C THR A 156 0.71 -17.02 7.63
N ALA A 157 0.11 -17.91 6.83
CA ALA A 157 0.73 -18.43 5.60
C ALA A 157 0.99 -17.32 4.57
N ILE A 158 0.04 -16.40 4.39
CA ILE A 158 0.17 -15.24 3.50
C ILE A 158 1.25 -14.29 4.00
N LYS A 159 1.30 -14.04 5.32
CA LYS A 159 2.35 -13.20 5.94
C LYS A 159 3.74 -13.77 5.72
N GLY A 160 3.88 -15.10 5.73
CA GLY A 160 5.12 -15.80 5.39
C GLY A 160 5.42 -15.88 3.89
N GLY A 161 4.47 -15.50 3.01
CA GLY A 161 4.60 -15.59 1.56
C GLY A 161 4.65 -17.01 1.01
N ASN A 162 4.29 -18.03 1.80
CA ASN A 162 4.39 -19.43 1.39
C ASN A 162 3.15 -19.86 0.58
N SER A 163 3.25 -19.72 -0.75
CA SER A 163 2.16 -20.07 -1.68
C SER A 163 1.73 -21.54 -1.61
N TYR A 164 2.65 -22.46 -1.31
CA TYR A 164 2.34 -23.88 -1.18
C TYR A 164 1.42 -24.14 0.02
N ILE A 165 1.73 -23.56 1.18
CA ILE A 165 0.87 -23.66 2.37
C ILE A 165 -0.47 -22.97 2.15
N VAL A 166 -0.49 -21.80 1.49
CA VAL A 166 -1.75 -21.13 1.13
C VAL A 166 -2.63 -22.04 0.28
N HIS A 167 -2.06 -22.69 -0.75
CA HIS A 167 -2.78 -23.63 -1.60
C HIS A 167 -3.34 -24.83 -0.81
N MET A 168 -2.55 -25.41 0.10
CA MET A 168 -3.02 -26.51 0.97
C MET A 168 -4.21 -26.08 1.83
N LEU A 169 -4.15 -24.90 2.46
CA LEU A 169 -5.23 -24.40 3.33
C LEU A 169 -6.51 -24.09 2.54
N ILE A 170 -6.39 -23.53 1.33
CA ILE A 170 -7.54 -23.29 0.44
C ILE A 170 -8.19 -24.62 0.04
N ASN A 171 -7.41 -25.63 -0.34
CA ASN A 171 -7.93 -26.95 -0.70
C ASN A 171 -8.55 -27.71 0.48
N ALA A 172 -8.11 -27.40 1.70
CA ALA A 172 -8.73 -27.90 2.92
C ALA A 172 -10.07 -27.22 3.26
N GLY A 173 -10.52 -26.25 2.46
CA GLY A 173 -11.81 -25.57 2.61
C GLY A 173 -11.83 -24.45 3.63
N CYS A 174 -10.69 -23.79 3.90
CA CYS A 174 -10.70 -22.59 4.73
C CYS A 174 -11.51 -21.45 4.07
N ASP A 175 -12.20 -20.63 4.88
CA ASP A 175 -12.83 -19.41 4.38
C ASP A 175 -11.75 -18.37 4.08
N VAL A 176 -11.55 -18.07 2.79
CA VAL A 176 -10.58 -17.08 2.31
C VAL A 176 -10.94 -15.63 2.67
N ASN A 177 -12.12 -15.40 3.24
CA ASN A 177 -12.58 -14.12 3.76
C ASN A 177 -12.49 -14.03 5.27
N LEU A 178 -12.06 -15.10 5.96
CA LEU A 178 -11.96 -15.14 7.41
C LEU A 178 -10.88 -14.18 7.90
N GLY A 179 -11.33 -13.08 8.48
CA GLY A 179 -10.48 -12.04 9.04
C GLY A 179 -11.28 -10.82 9.47
N SER A 180 -10.64 -9.92 10.21
CA SER A 180 -11.20 -8.60 10.49
C SER A 180 -10.81 -7.60 9.40
N GLN A 181 -11.34 -6.37 9.46
CA GLN A 181 -10.92 -5.30 8.55
C GLN A 181 -9.38 -5.11 8.51
N ASP A 182 -8.68 -5.25 9.63
CA ASP A 182 -7.21 -5.12 9.62
C ASP A 182 -6.47 -6.39 9.15
N HIS A 183 -7.15 -7.54 9.12
CA HIS A 183 -6.57 -8.86 8.88
C HIS A 183 -7.21 -9.61 7.70
N ALA A 184 -7.79 -8.91 6.73
CA ALA A 184 -8.35 -9.55 5.53
C ALA A 184 -7.23 -10.23 4.69
N PRO A 185 -7.34 -11.52 4.35
CA PRO A 185 -6.32 -12.26 3.61
C PRO A 185 -5.92 -11.60 2.27
N VAL A 186 -6.90 -11.23 1.45
CA VAL A 186 -6.66 -10.58 0.15
C VAL A 186 -5.99 -9.22 0.29
N PHE A 187 -6.34 -8.44 1.33
CA PHE A 187 -5.71 -7.16 1.60
C PHE A 187 -4.24 -7.34 2.00
N LEU A 188 -3.93 -8.34 2.84
CA LEU A 188 -2.55 -8.64 3.21
C LEU A 188 -1.73 -9.07 1.98
N ALA A 189 -2.27 -9.97 1.15
CA ALA A 189 -1.59 -10.42 -0.07
C ALA A 189 -1.27 -9.24 -1.00
N ALA A 190 -2.22 -8.31 -1.15
CA ALA A 190 -2.02 -7.11 -1.96
C ALA A 190 -1.00 -6.15 -1.35
N ARG A 191 -1.04 -5.92 -0.03
CA ARG A 191 -0.07 -5.11 0.72
C ARG A 191 1.37 -5.61 0.57
N LEU A 192 1.53 -6.92 0.47
CA LEU A 192 2.83 -7.58 0.29
C LEU A 192 3.23 -7.80 -1.18
N GLY A 193 2.36 -7.47 -2.14
CA GLY A 193 2.63 -7.65 -3.58
C GLY A 193 2.66 -9.10 -4.04
N LEU A 194 1.98 -10.00 -3.31
CA LEU A 194 2.02 -11.44 -3.56
C LEU A 194 0.99 -11.81 -4.65
N LEU A 195 1.36 -11.61 -5.92
CA LEU A 195 0.48 -11.86 -7.07
C LEU A 195 -0.08 -13.29 -7.10
N THR A 196 0.79 -14.31 -7.00
CA THR A 196 0.36 -15.72 -7.03
C THR A 196 -0.60 -16.07 -5.90
N ILE A 197 -0.38 -15.53 -4.69
CA ILE A 197 -1.28 -15.73 -3.56
C ILE A 197 -2.61 -15.00 -3.79
N THR A 198 -2.58 -13.79 -4.33
CA THR A 198 -3.80 -13.05 -4.68
C THR A 198 -4.61 -13.79 -5.75
N GLN A 199 -3.93 -14.42 -6.72
CA GLN A 199 -4.57 -15.26 -7.72
C GLN A 199 -5.33 -16.44 -7.09
N MET A 200 -4.64 -17.21 -6.23
CA MET A 200 -5.27 -18.32 -5.50
C MET A 200 -6.47 -17.88 -4.66
N LEU A 201 -6.38 -16.73 -3.97
CA LEU A 201 -7.49 -16.19 -3.18
C LEU A 201 -8.67 -15.76 -4.06
N CYS A 202 -8.42 -15.17 -5.23
CA CYS A 202 -9.47 -14.78 -6.17
C CYS A 202 -10.16 -15.99 -6.80
N GLU A 203 -9.41 -17.03 -7.17
CA GLU A 203 -9.93 -18.31 -7.66
C GLU A 203 -10.79 -19.01 -6.62
N ALA A 204 -10.42 -18.90 -5.34
CA ALA A 204 -11.20 -19.40 -4.21
C ALA A 204 -12.41 -18.52 -3.82
N GLY A 205 -12.70 -17.45 -4.58
CA GLY A 205 -13.88 -16.62 -4.36
C GLY A 205 -13.76 -15.60 -3.22
N CYS A 206 -12.55 -15.05 -2.97
CA CYS A 206 -12.42 -13.97 -2.00
C CYS A 206 -13.19 -12.70 -2.40
N ASN A 207 -13.59 -11.93 -1.41
CA ASN A 207 -14.10 -10.58 -1.56
C ASN A 207 -12.94 -9.63 -1.92
N LYS A 208 -12.74 -9.41 -3.21
CA LYS A 208 -11.68 -8.58 -3.79
C LYS A 208 -11.68 -7.13 -3.28
N ASP A 209 -12.82 -6.68 -2.76
CA ASP A 209 -13.04 -5.33 -2.24
C ASP A 209 -13.06 -5.27 -0.70
N PHE A 210 -12.55 -6.32 -0.03
CA PHE A 210 -12.43 -6.35 1.43
C PHE A 210 -11.41 -5.30 1.87
N ALA A 211 -11.95 -4.16 2.29
CA ALA A 211 -11.16 -3.00 2.68
C ALA A 211 -10.72 -3.07 4.14
N ASN A 212 -9.62 -2.38 4.43
CA ASN A 212 -9.15 -2.22 5.81
C ASN A 212 -10.04 -1.28 6.64
N LYS A 213 -9.72 -1.08 7.92
CA LYS A 213 -10.52 -0.19 8.80
C LYS A 213 -10.60 1.27 8.34
N TYR A 214 -9.70 1.68 7.45
CA TYR A 214 -9.68 3.00 6.83
C TYR A 214 -10.40 3.03 5.48
N GLY A 215 -11.02 1.93 5.05
CA GLY A 215 -11.69 1.81 3.76
C GLY A 215 -10.73 1.65 2.58
N VAL A 216 -9.42 1.50 2.79
CA VAL A 216 -8.47 1.25 1.72
C VAL A 216 -8.70 -0.17 1.18
N THR A 217 -8.89 -0.30 -0.14
CA THR A 217 -9.10 -1.59 -0.82
C THR A 217 -7.77 -2.25 -1.20
N PRO A 218 -7.76 -3.56 -1.50
CA PRO A 218 -6.57 -4.24 -2.04
C PRO A 218 -6.03 -3.56 -3.30
N LEU A 219 -6.92 -3.10 -4.21
CA LEU A 219 -6.53 -2.34 -5.40
C LEU A 219 -5.82 -1.02 -5.04
N ALA A 220 -6.39 -0.23 -4.13
CA ALA A 220 -5.81 1.05 -3.72
C ALA A 220 -4.44 0.86 -3.05
N GLU A 221 -4.28 -0.19 -2.23
CA GLU A 221 -2.99 -0.55 -1.61
C GLU A 221 -1.97 -0.97 -2.69
N ALA A 222 -2.36 -1.82 -3.66
CA ALA A 222 -1.49 -2.24 -4.76
C ALA A 222 -1.00 -1.04 -5.58
N VAL A 223 -1.89 -0.08 -5.88
CA VAL A 223 -1.52 1.19 -6.55
C VAL A 223 -0.60 2.03 -5.67
N GLN A 224 -0.85 2.10 -4.36
CA GLN A 224 -0.01 2.85 -3.43
C GLN A 224 1.42 2.27 -3.32
N LYS A 225 1.59 0.98 -3.56
CA LYS A 225 2.87 0.28 -3.58
C LYS A 225 3.49 0.13 -4.98
N ASP A 226 2.80 0.58 -6.01
CA ASP A 226 3.20 0.49 -7.43
C ASP A 226 3.39 -0.96 -7.93
N TYR A 227 2.53 -1.88 -7.44
CA TYR A 227 2.50 -3.27 -7.91
C TYR A 227 1.66 -3.41 -9.17
N LEU A 228 2.18 -2.96 -10.32
CA LEU A 228 1.43 -2.89 -11.58
C LEU A 228 0.80 -4.21 -12.02
N ASP A 229 1.53 -5.33 -11.95
CA ASP A 229 0.98 -6.65 -12.33
C ASP A 229 -0.23 -7.04 -11.47
N LEU A 230 -0.18 -6.69 -10.19
CA LEU A 230 -1.28 -6.92 -9.26
C LEU A 230 -2.45 -5.97 -9.52
N VAL A 231 -2.18 -4.72 -9.87
CA VAL A 231 -3.21 -3.74 -10.28
C VAL A 231 -3.94 -4.23 -11.53
N GLU A 232 -3.20 -4.67 -12.55
CA GLU A 232 -3.79 -5.23 -13.77
C GLU A 232 -4.65 -6.45 -13.44
N TYR A 233 -4.10 -7.40 -12.67
CA TYR A 233 -4.83 -8.61 -12.28
C TYR A 233 -6.12 -8.29 -11.52
N LEU A 234 -6.09 -7.41 -10.50
CA LEU A 234 -7.29 -7.07 -9.73
C LEU A 234 -8.38 -6.41 -10.58
N ILE A 235 -8.00 -5.60 -11.58
CA ILE A 235 -8.93 -4.98 -12.53
C ILE A 235 -9.55 -6.05 -13.44
N GLU A 236 -8.76 -6.99 -13.96
CA GLU A 236 -9.26 -8.13 -14.75
C GLU A 236 -10.23 -9.00 -13.95
N GLN A 237 -10.00 -9.10 -12.64
CA GLN A 237 -10.88 -9.77 -11.70
C GLN A 237 -12.14 -8.97 -11.33
N GLN A 238 -12.44 -7.86 -12.01
CA GLN A 238 -13.66 -7.06 -11.83
C GLN A 238 -13.88 -6.56 -10.39
N CYS A 239 -12.81 -6.16 -9.68
CA CYS A 239 -12.95 -5.43 -8.42
C CYS A 239 -13.59 -4.04 -8.63
N ASP A 240 -14.12 -3.43 -7.57
CA ASP A 240 -14.67 -2.08 -7.64
C ASP A 240 -13.53 -1.04 -7.68
N VAL A 241 -13.14 -0.67 -8.91
CA VAL A 241 -12.11 0.32 -9.21
C VAL A 241 -12.42 1.70 -8.62
N ASN A 242 -13.70 1.99 -8.34
CA ASN A 242 -14.18 3.29 -7.87
C ASN A 242 -14.37 3.37 -6.36
N LYS A 243 -14.19 2.27 -5.63
CA LYS A 243 -14.30 2.24 -4.19
C LYS A 243 -13.24 3.14 -3.54
N THR A 244 -13.67 3.88 -2.51
CA THR A 244 -12.84 4.88 -1.85
C THR A 244 -12.60 4.56 -0.39
N ASP A 245 -11.51 5.11 0.15
CA ASP A 245 -11.23 5.10 1.59
C ASP A 245 -12.17 6.07 2.37
N ILE A 246 -11.99 6.17 3.68
CA ILE A 246 -12.75 7.08 4.55
C ILE A 246 -12.61 8.57 4.20
N ASN A 247 -11.59 8.94 3.44
CA ASN A 247 -11.35 10.29 2.95
C ASN A 247 -11.83 10.48 1.51
N ASN A 248 -12.66 9.56 1.00
CA ASN A 248 -13.11 9.52 -0.39
C ASN A 248 -11.95 9.47 -1.41
N VAL A 249 -10.79 8.95 -1.02
CA VAL A 249 -9.62 8.76 -1.89
C VAL A 249 -9.78 7.43 -2.62
N SER A 250 -9.83 7.47 -3.95
CA SER A 250 -9.83 6.29 -4.82
C SER A 250 -8.41 5.89 -5.25
N ALA A 251 -8.27 4.68 -5.80
CA ALA A 251 -7.01 4.23 -6.41
C ALA A 251 -6.50 5.22 -7.49
N LEU A 252 -7.41 5.83 -8.26
CA LEU A 252 -7.05 6.83 -9.28
C LEU A 252 -6.46 8.11 -8.67
N HIS A 253 -6.98 8.56 -7.51
CA HIS A 253 -6.40 9.70 -6.79
C HIS A 253 -4.95 9.41 -6.38
N ILE A 254 -4.68 8.21 -5.86
CA ILE A 254 -3.34 7.78 -5.44
C ILE A 254 -2.38 7.76 -6.64
N ALA A 255 -2.77 7.09 -7.73
CA ALA A 255 -1.96 6.98 -8.94
C ALA A 255 -1.61 8.37 -9.51
N CYS A 256 -2.59 9.26 -9.58
CA CYS A 256 -2.41 10.62 -10.10
C CYS A 256 -1.55 11.50 -9.20
N GLN A 257 -1.73 11.43 -7.88
CA GLN A 257 -0.90 12.18 -6.93
C GLN A 257 0.57 11.74 -7.00
N ARG A 258 0.81 10.43 -7.17
CA ARG A 258 2.16 9.85 -7.23
C ARG A 258 2.82 9.94 -8.60
N GLY A 259 2.05 10.14 -9.66
CA GLY A 259 2.56 10.18 -11.03
C GLY A 259 2.76 8.79 -11.64
N TYR A 260 2.03 7.78 -11.16
CA TYR A 260 2.13 6.41 -11.69
C TYR A 260 1.30 6.31 -12.98
N LEU A 261 1.86 6.78 -14.10
CA LEU A 261 1.16 6.88 -15.38
C LEU A 261 0.59 5.54 -15.85
N ASP A 262 1.33 4.44 -15.69
CA ASP A 262 0.85 3.13 -16.14
C ASP A 262 -0.29 2.60 -15.26
N ALA A 263 -0.23 2.84 -13.94
CA ALA A 263 -1.38 2.59 -13.06
C ALA A 263 -2.59 3.45 -13.45
N VAL A 264 -2.40 4.72 -13.83
CA VAL A 264 -3.48 5.57 -14.33
C VAL A 264 -4.11 4.97 -15.59
N LYS A 265 -3.31 4.52 -16.57
CA LYS A 265 -3.81 3.88 -17.79
C LYS A 265 -4.62 2.61 -17.47
N LEU A 266 -4.11 1.75 -16.59
CA LEU A 266 -4.78 0.53 -16.16
C LEU A 266 -6.12 0.84 -15.49
N LEU A 267 -6.13 1.77 -14.54
CA LEU A 267 -7.34 2.19 -13.83
C LEU A 267 -8.39 2.77 -14.80
N MET A 268 -7.99 3.61 -15.77
CA MET A 268 -8.90 4.14 -16.78
C MET A 268 -9.46 3.03 -17.70
N LYS A 269 -8.64 2.04 -18.07
CA LYS A 269 -9.09 0.81 -18.78
C LYS A 269 -10.12 0.03 -17.94
N GLY A 270 -9.94 0.01 -16.62
CA GLY A 270 -10.89 -0.53 -15.63
C GLY A 270 -12.09 0.37 -15.30
N HIS A 271 -12.38 1.39 -16.12
CA HIS A 271 -13.50 2.32 -15.92
C HIS A 271 -13.46 3.11 -14.59
N ALA A 272 -12.25 3.47 -14.13
CA ALA A 272 -12.10 4.43 -13.05
C ALA A 272 -12.79 5.76 -13.39
N ASN A 273 -13.50 6.33 -12.42
CA ASN A 273 -14.24 7.56 -12.55
C ASN A 273 -13.31 8.77 -12.23
N PRO A 274 -12.91 9.56 -13.24
CA PRO A 274 -11.94 10.64 -13.06
C PRO A 274 -12.52 11.87 -12.36
N ILE A 275 -13.84 11.96 -12.22
CA ILE A 275 -14.53 13.11 -11.59
C ILE A 275 -14.91 12.86 -10.12
N LEU A 276 -14.58 11.69 -9.56
CA LEU A 276 -14.69 11.45 -8.12
C LEU A 276 -13.87 12.48 -7.35
N LYS A 277 -14.39 12.89 -6.20
CA LYS A 277 -13.76 13.89 -5.34
C LYS A 277 -13.43 13.28 -3.98
N ASN A 278 -12.22 13.53 -3.52
CA ASN A 278 -11.83 13.25 -2.14
C ASN A 278 -12.52 14.23 -1.15
N SER A 279 -12.33 14.02 0.15
CA SER A 279 -12.88 14.86 1.21
C SER A 279 -12.38 16.32 1.19
N SER A 280 -11.27 16.60 0.49
CA SER A 280 -10.78 17.98 0.24
C SER A 280 -11.51 18.67 -0.93
N GLY A 281 -12.35 17.92 -1.66
CA GLY A 281 -13.07 18.35 -2.85
C GLY A 281 -12.24 18.29 -4.14
N GLN A 282 -11.12 17.55 -4.13
CA GLN A 282 -10.18 17.44 -5.25
C GLN A 282 -10.42 16.16 -6.04
N THR A 283 -10.32 16.26 -7.36
CA THR A 283 -10.28 15.11 -8.27
C THR A 283 -8.87 14.55 -8.44
N ALA A 284 -8.76 13.34 -8.96
CA ALA A 284 -7.48 12.73 -9.29
C ALA A 284 -6.64 13.60 -10.25
N PHE A 285 -7.28 14.19 -11.27
CA PHE A 285 -6.62 15.10 -12.21
C PHE A 285 -6.05 16.35 -11.51
N GLN A 286 -6.80 16.94 -10.58
CA GLN A 286 -6.30 18.08 -9.79
C GLN A 286 -5.12 17.71 -8.90
N LEU A 287 -5.10 16.50 -8.33
CA LEU A 287 -3.95 16.02 -7.57
C LEU A 287 -2.70 15.86 -8.46
N ALA A 288 -2.84 15.37 -9.69
CA ALA A 288 -1.73 15.30 -10.65
C ALA A 288 -1.15 16.69 -10.96
N ILE A 289 -2.02 17.69 -11.16
CA ILE A 289 -1.62 19.08 -11.39
C ILE A 289 -0.84 19.63 -10.18
N GLU A 290 -1.39 19.51 -8.96
CA GLU A 290 -0.77 20.05 -7.74
C GLU A 290 0.59 19.44 -7.39
N HIS A 291 0.82 18.20 -7.81
CA HIS A 291 2.04 17.43 -7.53
C HIS A 291 3.02 17.37 -8.70
N ASN A 292 2.82 18.21 -9.74
CA ASN A 292 3.70 18.31 -10.91
C ASN A 292 3.86 16.99 -11.70
N ARG A 293 2.78 16.24 -11.89
CA ARG A 293 2.77 14.98 -12.66
C ARG A 293 2.41 15.25 -14.12
N TYR A 294 3.31 15.92 -14.83
CA TYR A 294 3.04 16.48 -16.17
C TYR A 294 2.61 15.43 -17.21
N ASP A 295 3.17 14.23 -17.12
CA ASP A 295 2.87 13.07 -17.96
C ASP A 295 1.45 12.52 -17.72
N VAL A 296 1.05 12.41 -16.46
CA VAL A 296 -0.33 12.07 -16.08
C VAL A 296 -1.29 13.18 -16.50
N VAL A 297 -0.92 14.45 -16.30
CA VAL A 297 -1.74 15.60 -16.72
C VAL A 297 -1.96 15.57 -18.22
N GLU A 298 -0.90 15.39 -19.02
CA GLU A 298 -0.99 15.31 -20.47
C GLU A 298 -1.89 14.15 -20.92
N TYR A 299 -1.71 12.96 -20.32
CA TYR A 299 -2.55 11.80 -20.61
C TYR A 299 -4.03 12.05 -20.29
N MET A 300 -4.33 12.60 -19.11
CA MET A 300 -5.72 12.88 -18.71
C MET A 300 -6.37 13.96 -19.58
N MET A 301 -5.63 15.00 -19.99
CA MET A 301 -6.13 16.01 -20.93
C MET A 301 -6.46 15.40 -22.30
N ASN A 302 -5.63 14.47 -22.78
CA ASN A 302 -5.89 13.74 -24.03
C ASN A 302 -7.13 12.84 -23.95
N LEU A 303 -7.52 12.39 -22.75
CA LEU A 303 -8.79 11.70 -22.50
C LEU A 303 -10.00 12.65 -22.37
N GLY A 304 -9.80 13.96 -22.54
CA GLY A 304 -10.87 14.97 -22.44
C GLY A 304 -11.19 15.40 -21.01
N ALA A 305 -10.28 15.20 -20.05
CA ALA A 305 -10.44 15.76 -18.71
C ALA A 305 -10.49 17.29 -18.79
N ASP A 306 -11.66 17.86 -18.54
CA ASP A 306 -11.87 19.30 -18.65
C ASP A 306 -11.44 20.01 -17.35
N ILE A 307 -10.47 20.91 -17.51
CA ILE A 307 -9.89 21.74 -16.46
C ILE A 307 -10.93 22.72 -15.87
N LEU A 308 -11.93 23.13 -16.67
CA LEU A 308 -12.81 24.27 -16.39
C LEU A 308 -14.27 23.90 -16.04
N SER A 309 -14.76 22.69 -16.35
CA SER A 309 -16.19 22.32 -16.10
C SER A 309 -16.51 21.86 -14.67
N GLN A 310 -15.55 21.78 -13.77
CA GLN A 310 -15.81 21.27 -12.42
C GLN A 310 -16.43 22.37 -11.50
N PRO A 311 -17.49 22.09 -10.70
CA PRO A 311 -18.32 23.11 -10.01
C PRO A 311 -17.66 23.94 -8.90
N PHE A 312 -16.33 23.94 -8.78
CA PHE A 312 -15.58 24.74 -7.80
C PHE A 312 -14.36 25.38 -8.47
N ALA A 313 -14.62 26.16 -9.53
CA ALA A 313 -13.61 26.91 -10.27
C ALA A 313 -12.60 27.62 -9.35
N ASN A 314 -13.01 28.15 -8.19
CA ASN A 314 -12.08 28.82 -7.28
C ASN A 314 -10.99 27.90 -6.67
N LYS A 315 -11.29 26.64 -6.34
CA LYS A 315 -10.26 25.70 -5.87
C LYS A 315 -9.45 25.13 -7.04
N SER A 316 -10.09 24.86 -8.18
CA SER A 316 -9.39 24.41 -9.41
C SER A 316 -8.39 25.45 -9.92
N LEU A 317 -8.75 26.74 -9.86
CA LEU A 317 -7.87 27.85 -10.16
C LEU A 317 -6.75 27.98 -9.13
N SER A 318 -7.00 27.62 -7.87
CA SER A 318 -5.95 27.61 -6.83
C SER A 318 -4.91 26.49 -7.03
N SER A 319 -5.31 25.30 -7.50
CA SER A 319 -4.37 24.22 -7.84
C SER A 319 -3.50 24.59 -9.03
N ILE A 320 -4.11 25.25 -10.03
CA ILE A 320 -3.41 25.76 -11.21
C ILE A 320 -2.49 26.91 -10.83
N ALA A 321 -2.93 27.84 -9.99
CA ALA A 321 -2.09 28.92 -9.47
C ALA A 321 -0.84 28.37 -8.77
N ARG A 322 -1.00 27.32 -7.95
CA ARG A 322 0.12 26.65 -7.28
C ARG A 322 1.15 26.07 -8.24
N VAL A 323 0.76 25.62 -9.43
CA VAL A 323 1.71 25.17 -10.47
C VAL A 323 2.67 26.31 -10.83
N PHE A 324 2.12 27.49 -11.08
CA PHE A 324 2.92 28.67 -11.43
C PHE A 324 3.71 29.21 -10.21
N ASP A 325 3.11 29.22 -9.02
CA ASP A 325 3.77 29.69 -7.79
C ASP A 325 4.95 28.80 -7.38
N ARG A 326 4.84 27.48 -7.58
CA ARG A 326 5.87 26.51 -7.19
C ARG A 326 6.90 26.21 -8.27
N GLY A 327 6.82 26.85 -9.44
CA GLY A 327 7.79 26.61 -10.50
C GLY A 327 7.61 25.28 -11.25
N HIS A 328 6.40 24.74 -11.33
CA HIS A 328 6.11 23.46 -11.97
C HIS A 328 6.05 23.62 -13.51
N VAL A 329 7.21 23.85 -14.11
CA VAL A 329 7.38 24.25 -15.53
C VAL A 329 6.71 23.26 -16.49
N GLN A 330 6.98 21.96 -16.39
CA GLN A 330 6.45 20.99 -17.35
C GLN A 330 4.93 20.90 -17.28
N THR A 331 4.37 20.90 -16.07
CA THR A 331 2.91 20.86 -15.90
C THR A 331 2.27 22.15 -16.40
N ALA A 332 2.89 23.32 -16.14
CA ALA A 332 2.44 24.59 -16.70
C ALA A 332 2.43 24.55 -18.23
N GLU A 333 3.50 24.02 -18.83
CA GLU A 333 3.63 23.88 -20.27
C GLU A 333 2.50 23.05 -20.87
N VAL A 334 2.26 21.85 -20.32
CA VAL A 334 1.18 20.95 -20.76
C VAL A 334 -0.19 21.63 -20.63
N LEU A 335 -0.48 22.27 -19.49
CA LEU A 335 -1.76 22.95 -19.25
C LEU A 335 -2.00 24.09 -20.26
N LEU A 336 -0.97 24.88 -20.57
CA LEU A 336 -1.09 26.00 -21.50
C LEU A 336 -1.27 25.54 -22.95
N ARG A 337 -0.64 24.43 -23.36
CA ARG A 337 -0.90 23.82 -24.68
C ARG A 337 -2.33 23.32 -24.78
N GLY A 338 -2.79 22.60 -23.76
CA GLY A 338 -4.10 21.96 -23.80
C GLY A 338 -5.27 22.90 -23.49
N CYS A 339 -5.03 24.05 -22.84
CA CYS A 339 -6.06 25.06 -22.59
C CYS A 339 -5.50 26.49 -22.80
N PRO A 340 -5.47 27.01 -24.03
CA PRO A 340 -4.95 28.35 -24.34
C PRO A 340 -5.74 29.50 -23.70
N LYS A 341 -6.96 29.23 -23.20
CA LYS A 341 -7.80 30.22 -22.50
C LYS A 341 -7.71 30.10 -20.98
N LEU A 342 -6.76 29.34 -20.47
CA LEU A 342 -6.61 29.15 -19.04
C LEU A 342 -6.41 30.51 -18.35
N PRO A 343 -7.31 30.90 -17.41
CA PRO A 343 -7.17 32.17 -16.72
C PRO A 343 -5.92 32.11 -15.83
N LEU A 344 -4.88 32.84 -16.25
CA LEU A 344 -3.67 33.00 -15.46
C LEU A 344 -4.00 33.88 -14.24
N PRO A 345 -3.69 33.43 -13.02
CA PRO A 345 -4.02 34.18 -11.83
C PRO A 345 -3.14 35.45 -11.74
N HIS A 346 -3.73 36.57 -11.32
CA HIS A 346 -3.04 37.85 -11.17
C HIS A 346 -2.12 37.82 -9.94
N TYR A 347 -0.91 37.28 -10.10
CA TYR A 347 0.09 37.27 -9.03
C TYR A 347 1.47 37.75 -9.50
N PRO A 348 2.22 38.48 -8.65
CA PRO A 348 3.59 38.90 -8.95
C PRO A 348 4.53 37.72 -9.25
N GLY A 349 4.44 36.61 -8.50
CA GLY A 349 5.33 35.44 -8.63
C GLY A 349 5.16 34.66 -9.94
N VAL A 350 3.95 34.66 -10.50
CA VAL A 350 3.65 34.07 -11.83
C VAL A 350 4.47 34.79 -12.91
N THR A 351 4.56 36.12 -12.81
CA THR A 351 5.34 36.96 -13.73
C THR A 351 6.83 36.62 -13.63
N ASP A 352 7.36 36.40 -12.42
CA ASP A 352 8.76 36.05 -12.18
C ASP A 352 9.14 34.64 -12.69
N MET A 353 8.25 33.65 -12.56
CA MET A 353 8.48 32.31 -13.13
C MET A 353 8.56 32.36 -14.66
N PHE A 354 7.66 33.11 -15.30
CA PHE A 354 7.73 33.33 -16.75
C PHE A 354 9.02 34.08 -17.14
N CYS A 355 9.40 35.15 -16.42
CA CYS A 355 10.64 35.89 -16.67
C CYS A 355 11.91 35.01 -16.63
N ASN A 356 11.92 33.94 -15.83
CA ASN A 356 13.08 33.07 -15.63
C ASN A 356 13.08 31.82 -16.54
N ASN A 357 12.02 31.56 -17.29
CA ASN A 357 11.93 30.42 -18.21
C ASN A 357 11.54 30.85 -19.63
N VAL A 358 12.56 30.95 -20.49
CA VAL A 358 12.46 31.41 -21.88
C VAL A 358 11.47 30.56 -22.70
N GLU A 359 11.38 29.26 -22.45
CA GLU A 359 10.52 28.36 -23.22
C GLU A 359 9.04 28.51 -22.83
N LEU A 360 8.77 28.64 -21.53
CA LEU A 360 7.43 28.91 -21.01
C LEU A 360 6.91 30.30 -21.46
N MET A 361 7.82 31.29 -21.54
CA MET A 361 7.53 32.59 -22.13
C MET A 361 7.17 32.49 -23.61
N LYS A 362 7.99 31.83 -24.43
CA LYS A 362 7.70 31.63 -25.86
C LYS A 362 6.34 30.95 -26.05
N MET A 363 6.05 29.94 -25.25
CA MET A 363 4.78 29.21 -25.25
C MET A 363 3.56 30.09 -24.97
N LEU A 364 3.61 30.92 -23.91
CA LEU A 364 2.54 31.89 -23.62
C LEU A 364 2.32 32.88 -24.75
N PHE A 365 3.41 33.40 -25.31
CA PHE A 365 3.35 34.36 -26.42
C PHE A 365 2.82 33.72 -27.71
N LEU A 366 3.10 32.44 -27.95
CA LEU A 366 2.65 31.69 -29.14
C LEU A 366 1.22 31.16 -29.02
N SER A 367 0.75 30.83 -27.82
CA SER A 367 -0.60 30.32 -27.56
C SER A 367 -1.68 31.40 -27.55
N GLY A 368 -1.30 32.68 -27.67
CA GLY A 368 -2.25 33.80 -27.80
C GLY A 368 -3.10 34.04 -26.55
N ILE A 369 -2.64 33.59 -25.38
CA ILE A 369 -3.37 33.72 -24.12
C ILE A 369 -3.53 35.19 -23.76
N GLN A 370 -4.75 35.67 -23.90
CA GLN A 370 -5.16 36.98 -23.41
C GLN A 370 -5.30 36.90 -21.89
N THR A 371 -4.28 37.30 -21.13
CA THR A 371 -4.53 37.80 -19.77
C THR A 371 -5.39 39.06 -19.90
N ILE A 372 -6.50 39.15 -19.15
CA ILE A 372 -7.49 40.27 -19.01
C ILE A 372 -7.49 41.36 -20.10
N PRO A 373 -8.66 41.79 -20.63
CA PRO A 373 -8.72 42.71 -21.77
C PRO A 373 -7.85 43.95 -21.61
N GLY A 374 -6.78 44.04 -22.42
CA GLY A 374 -5.98 45.25 -22.58
C GLY A 374 -4.57 45.26 -21.96
N VAL A 375 -4.12 44.21 -21.27
CA VAL A 375 -2.75 44.17 -20.71
C VAL A 375 -1.90 43.12 -21.39
N LEU A 376 -0.98 43.57 -22.25
CA LEU A 376 0.14 42.77 -22.72
C LEU A 376 1.26 42.83 -21.67
N ILE A 377 1.43 41.77 -20.87
CA ILE A 377 2.58 41.67 -19.96
C ILE A 377 3.80 41.36 -20.83
N VAL A 378 4.61 42.38 -21.09
CA VAL A 378 5.97 42.19 -21.62
C VAL A 378 6.88 42.10 -20.40
N PRO A 379 7.44 40.92 -20.10
CA PRO A 379 8.25 40.73 -18.91
C PRO A 379 9.49 41.64 -18.95
N ARG A 380 9.86 42.16 -17.78
CA ARG A 380 11.17 42.81 -17.58
C ARG A 380 12.24 41.71 -17.67
N LEU A 381 12.78 41.50 -18.86
CA LEU A 381 13.81 40.50 -19.11
C LEU A 381 15.10 40.91 -18.39
N HIS A 382 15.54 40.09 -17.43
CA HIS A 382 16.83 40.32 -16.75
C HIS A 382 17.97 39.93 -17.70
N PRO A 383 18.99 40.80 -17.94
CA PRO A 383 20.03 40.59 -18.96
C PRO A 383 20.92 39.34 -18.84
N GLN A 384 20.84 38.59 -17.74
CA GLN A 384 21.61 37.34 -17.55
C GLN A 384 20.95 36.15 -18.28
N TYR A 385 19.67 36.25 -18.65
CA TYR A 385 18.90 35.12 -19.19
C TYR A 385 18.50 35.28 -20.66
N VAL A 386 18.74 36.44 -21.27
CA VAL A 386 18.47 36.67 -22.70
C VAL A 386 19.57 37.51 -23.32
N ASN A 387 20.28 36.95 -24.29
CA ASN A 387 21.26 37.68 -25.08
C ASN A 387 20.55 38.71 -25.99
N GLN A 388 21.04 39.95 -26.05
CA GLN A 388 20.52 41.00 -26.95
C GLN A 388 20.32 40.53 -28.40
N LYS A 389 21.19 39.62 -28.87
CA LYS A 389 21.17 39.06 -30.23
C LYS A 389 20.01 38.09 -30.45
N GLU A 390 19.65 37.31 -29.44
CA GLU A 390 18.49 36.41 -29.50
C GLU A 390 17.19 37.21 -29.44
N LEU A 391 17.15 38.25 -28.61
CA LEU A 391 16.02 39.16 -28.47
C LEU A 391 15.77 39.96 -29.77
N SER A 392 16.82 40.40 -30.47
CA SER A 392 16.71 41.09 -31.76
C SER A 392 16.27 40.16 -32.88
N VAL A 393 16.83 38.95 -32.98
CA VAL A 393 16.42 37.93 -33.97
C VAL A 393 14.97 37.50 -33.73
N TRP A 394 14.57 37.39 -32.47
CA TRP A 394 13.19 37.08 -32.08
C TRP A 394 12.21 38.18 -32.49
N LEU A 395 12.53 39.45 -32.23
CA LEU A 395 11.71 40.60 -32.64
C LEU A 395 11.62 40.75 -34.18
N GLU A 396 12.69 40.48 -34.91
CA GLU A 396 12.70 40.51 -36.39
C GLU A 396 11.84 39.40 -37.01
N ASN A 397 11.86 38.20 -36.42
CA ASN A 397 11.02 37.09 -36.87
C ASN A 397 9.55 37.26 -36.46
N PHE A 398 9.27 37.96 -35.35
CA PHE A 398 7.92 38.29 -34.88
C PHE A 398 7.14 39.15 -35.89
N HIS A 399 7.81 40.02 -36.65
CA HIS A 399 7.20 40.85 -37.70
C HIS A 399 6.66 40.07 -38.90
N LYS A 400 7.05 38.79 -39.08
CA LYS A 400 6.68 37.99 -40.26
C LYS A 400 5.47 37.07 -40.03
N ASN A 401 4.89 37.04 -38.83
CA ASN A 401 3.77 36.14 -38.49
C ASN A 401 2.41 36.88 -38.62
N PRO A 402 1.49 36.48 -39.52
CA PRO A 402 0.24 37.18 -39.79
C PRO A 402 -0.80 37.10 -38.65
N LEU A 403 -0.60 36.22 -37.66
CA LEU A 403 -1.38 36.17 -36.42
C LEU A 403 -0.74 36.95 -35.26
N SER A 404 0.35 37.69 -35.52
CA SER A 404 1.02 38.49 -34.49
C SER A 404 0.13 39.64 -34.00
N LEU A 405 0.28 39.98 -32.72
CA LEU A 405 -0.36 41.09 -32.03
C LEU A 405 -0.29 42.46 -32.74
N GLN A 406 0.50 42.61 -33.81
CA GLN A 406 0.47 43.78 -34.68
C GLN A 406 -0.85 43.94 -35.46
N SER A 407 -1.57 42.85 -35.76
CA SER A 407 -2.88 42.94 -36.42
C SER A 407 -3.99 43.43 -35.48
N LEU A 408 -3.84 43.22 -34.16
CA LEU A 408 -4.81 43.64 -33.13
C LEU A 408 -4.41 44.90 -32.35
N CYS A 409 -3.10 45.13 -32.16
CA CYS A 409 -2.57 46.26 -31.39
C CYS A 409 -1.43 46.91 -32.20
N ARG A 410 -1.63 48.15 -32.65
CA ARG A 410 -0.56 48.95 -33.31
C ARG A 410 0.54 49.31 -32.29
N ILE A 411 1.39 48.36 -31.96
CA ILE A 411 2.55 48.52 -31.08
C ILE A 411 3.75 48.91 -31.94
N ARG A 412 4.39 50.03 -31.61
CA ARG A 412 5.67 50.46 -32.21
C ARG A 412 6.74 50.48 -31.13
N VAL A 413 7.79 49.67 -31.28
CA VAL A 413 8.99 49.74 -30.45
C VAL A 413 9.66 51.08 -30.72
N ARG A 414 9.81 51.95 -29.72
CA ARG A 414 10.38 53.29 -29.93
C ARG A 414 11.88 53.37 -29.66
N ARG A 415 12.37 52.66 -28.64
CA ARG A 415 13.80 52.61 -28.30
C ARG A 415 14.06 51.52 -27.26
N CYS A 416 15.22 50.87 -27.36
CA CYS A 416 15.82 50.13 -26.25
C CYS A 416 16.80 51.07 -25.53
N LEU A 417 16.62 51.26 -24.22
CA LEU A 417 17.54 52.02 -23.37
C LEU A 417 18.12 51.07 -22.32
N GLY A 418 19.31 50.55 -22.60
CA GLY A 418 19.97 49.56 -21.74
C GLY A 418 19.06 48.36 -21.47
N ASN A 419 18.70 48.16 -20.21
CA ASN A 419 17.90 47.04 -19.70
C ASN A 419 16.38 47.29 -19.76
N THR A 420 15.92 48.35 -20.42
CA THR A 420 14.49 48.73 -20.44
C THR A 420 13.98 48.88 -21.87
N LEU A 421 12.92 48.11 -22.18
CA LEU A 421 12.21 48.16 -23.45
C LEU A 421 11.03 49.12 -23.34
N LEU A 422 11.08 50.24 -24.08
CA LEU A 422 10.01 51.25 -24.10
C LEU A 422 9.09 51.01 -25.30
N LEU A 423 7.91 50.45 -25.02
CA LEU A 423 6.85 50.20 -25.99
C LEU A 423 5.82 51.32 -25.93
N LYS A 424 5.48 51.93 -27.08
CA LYS A 424 4.39 52.91 -27.17
C LYS A 424 3.16 52.23 -27.77
N VAL A 425 2.13 52.03 -26.95
CA VAL A 425 0.80 51.56 -27.37
C VAL A 425 0.00 52.79 -27.85
N LYS A 426 -0.49 52.78 -29.09
CA LYS A 426 -1.10 53.97 -29.71
C LYS A 426 -2.63 54.09 -29.57
N SER A 427 -3.36 53.06 -29.15
CA SER A 427 -4.77 53.14 -28.72
C SER A 427 -5.33 51.74 -28.48
N LEU A 428 -6.18 51.60 -27.47
CA LEU A 428 -7.16 50.51 -27.34
C LEU A 428 -8.52 51.08 -27.78
N PRO A 429 -9.32 50.44 -28.64
CA PRO A 429 -10.73 50.78 -28.75
C PRO A 429 -11.42 50.29 -27.46
N ILE A 430 -11.73 51.19 -26.54
CA ILE A 430 -12.52 50.87 -25.34
C ILE A 430 -14.00 50.84 -25.76
N PRO A 431 -14.71 49.71 -25.66
CA PRO A 431 -16.15 49.65 -25.88
C PRO A 431 -16.90 50.64 -24.98
N SER A 432 -17.94 51.30 -25.48
CA SER A 432 -18.65 52.40 -24.81
C SER A 432 -19.15 52.05 -23.40
N TYR A 433 -19.48 50.79 -23.13
CA TYR A 433 -19.98 50.34 -21.82
C TYR A 433 -18.90 50.29 -20.70
N LEU A 434 -17.62 50.47 -21.05
CA LEU A 434 -16.49 50.52 -20.09
C LEU A 434 -16.02 51.93 -19.76
N LYS A 435 -16.59 52.98 -20.38
CA LYS A 435 -16.25 54.37 -20.08
C LYS A 435 -16.72 54.81 -18.69
N ASP A 436 -17.78 54.20 -18.16
CA ASP A 436 -18.38 54.59 -16.88
C ASP A 436 -17.63 54.04 -15.66
N TYR A 437 -16.78 53.02 -15.85
CA TYR A 437 -16.02 52.37 -14.76
C TYR A 437 -14.61 52.94 -14.56
N VAL A 438 -14.13 53.79 -15.48
CA VAL A 438 -12.78 54.38 -15.44
C VAL A 438 -12.88 55.87 -15.15
N ALA A 439 -13.41 56.19 -13.98
CA ALA A 439 -13.16 57.47 -13.33
C ALA A 439 -12.21 57.24 -12.14
N LEU A 440 -11.14 58.04 -12.08
CA LEU A 440 -10.02 58.05 -11.12
C LEU A 440 -8.83 57.18 -11.53
N LYS A 441 -7.58 57.67 -11.58
CA LYS A 441 -7.02 59.00 -11.35
C LYS A 441 -5.61 59.01 -11.95
N HIS A 442 -5.17 60.19 -12.36
CA HIS A 442 -3.84 60.53 -12.89
C HIS A 442 -2.64 59.83 -12.24
N LEU A 443 -1.79 59.24 -13.10
CA LEU A 443 -0.36 59.50 -13.19
C LEU A 443 0.19 59.03 -14.54
#